data_AF-A0A411YCE1-F1
#
_entry.id   AF-A0A411YCE1-F1
#
_cell.length_a   1.000
_cell.length_b   1.000
_cell.length_c   1.000
_cell.angle_alpha   90.00
_cell.angle_beta   90.00
_cell.angle_gamma   90.00
#
_symmetry.space_group_name_H-M   'P 1'
#
loop_
_entity.id
_entity.type
_entity.pdbx_description
1 polymer ?
#
loop_
_entity_poly.entity_id
_entity_poly.type
_entity_poly.pdbx_seq_one_letter_code
_entity_poly.pdbx_strand_id
1 'polypeptide(L)'
;MPAPVWPALPLEEWHAPKETLHRYAQIVGKVRLDLVPFQNHWWHVTLHVATRGFSTGPMPSGDKTVEITFDFVDHRLVVTVDDGTVEWFDLVDGLACADFYHQLLATLDRVGVHPQVHPEPFDLDSPAFPNDRQHHAYDPEWVARYWQVLQRIQWVFVEFAGRFNGKQAPVQLFWHSFDLAFQRFSGRPAPPRAGADPVTAEAYSHEVISFGFWPGDTHTPYPAFYSYTAPEPRGLTEQPLAPDTAVWQPTGGSALLPYDDVRTASEPRAALLAFLDSAYQAGATTAGWDLDALATQADPDRKNH
;
A
#
# COMPACT_ATOMS: atom_id res chain seq x y z
N MET A 1 -2.45 7.72 28.83
CA MET A 1 -1.31 6.96 28.28
C MET A 1 -0.62 7.88 27.29
N PRO A 2 0.72 8.01 27.25
CA PRO A 2 1.32 8.82 26.20
C PRO A 2 0.87 8.23 24.85
N ALA A 3 0.33 9.09 23.97
CA ALA A 3 -0.04 8.69 22.63
C ALA A 3 1.20 8.16 21.88
N PRO A 4 1.04 7.19 20.95
CA PRO A 4 2.03 6.17 20.70
C PRO A 4 3.19 6.67 19.82
N VAL A 5 4.41 6.36 20.26
CA VAL A 5 5.67 6.50 19.52
C VAL A 5 5.52 5.81 18.15
N TRP A 6 5.89 6.50 17.07
CA TRP A 6 6.04 5.91 15.74
C TRP A 6 7.21 4.89 15.82
N PRO A 7 6.96 3.56 15.74
CA PRO A 7 7.98 2.56 16.03
C PRO A 7 9.15 2.62 15.04
N ALA A 8 10.37 2.30 15.47
CA ALA A 8 11.48 2.14 14.53
C ALA A 8 11.24 0.93 13.60
N LEU A 9 11.63 1.04 12.33
CA LEU A 9 11.47 -0.02 11.34
C LEU A 9 12.76 -0.21 10.50
N PRO A 10 13.92 -0.44 11.14
CA PRO A 10 15.19 -0.57 10.43
C PRO A 10 15.18 -1.80 9.53
N LEU A 11 15.24 -1.59 8.21
CA LEU A 11 15.08 -2.65 7.20
C LEU A 11 15.97 -3.87 7.46
N GLU A 12 17.22 -3.65 7.87
CA GLU A 12 18.19 -4.72 8.14
C GLU A 12 17.68 -5.72 9.20
N GLU A 13 17.01 -5.25 10.26
CA GLU A 13 16.59 -6.11 11.38
C GLU A 13 15.38 -7.00 11.05
N TRP A 14 14.56 -6.61 10.08
CA TRP A 14 13.33 -7.35 9.72
C TRP A 14 13.25 -7.73 8.25
N HIS A 15 14.36 -7.64 7.51
CA HIS A 15 14.40 -7.95 6.08
C HIS A 15 13.82 -9.33 5.77
N ALA A 16 14.24 -10.38 6.47
CA ALA A 16 13.74 -11.74 6.20
C ALA A 16 12.22 -11.91 6.50
N PRO A 17 11.69 -11.44 7.64
CA PRO A 17 10.24 -11.35 7.84
C PRO A 17 9.49 -10.52 6.79
N LYS A 18 10.03 -9.36 6.37
CA LYS A 18 9.46 -8.52 5.31
C LYS A 18 9.31 -9.30 4.02
N GLU A 19 10.38 -9.95 3.59
CA GLU A 19 10.41 -10.68 2.33
C GLU A 19 9.36 -11.79 2.36
N THR A 20 9.30 -12.60 3.42
CA THR A 20 8.28 -13.66 3.57
C THR A 20 6.85 -13.10 3.57
N LEU A 21 6.58 -12.06 4.36
CA LEU A 21 5.26 -11.43 4.42
C LEU A 21 4.82 -10.82 3.08
N HIS A 22 5.76 -10.27 2.30
CA HIS A 22 5.48 -9.75 0.96
C HIS A 22 4.97 -10.87 0.03
N ARG A 23 5.58 -12.07 0.05
CA ARG A 23 5.10 -13.21 -0.77
C ARG A 23 3.71 -13.66 -0.32
N TYR A 24 3.46 -13.73 0.99
CA TYR A 24 2.13 -14.04 1.51
C TYR A 24 1.09 -13.01 1.02
N ALA A 25 1.44 -11.71 1.08
CA ALA A 25 0.59 -10.64 0.59
C ALA A 25 0.33 -10.75 -0.92
N GLN A 26 1.33 -11.14 -1.74
CA GLN A 26 1.11 -11.38 -3.16
C GLN A 26 0.14 -12.55 -3.41
N ILE A 27 0.27 -13.66 -2.67
CA ILE A 27 -0.61 -14.82 -2.81
C ILE A 27 -2.05 -14.43 -2.50
N VAL A 28 -2.30 -13.77 -1.36
CA VAL A 28 -3.64 -13.31 -0.97
C VAL A 28 -4.15 -12.23 -1.93
N GLY A 29 -3.29 -11.32 -2.36
CA GLY A 29 -3.61 -10.28 -3.35
C GLY A 29 -4.02 -10.85 -4.70
N LYS A 30 -3.45 -11.98 -5.12
CA LYS A 30 -3.84 -12.69 -6.34
C LYS A 30 -5.17 -13.42 -6.23
N VAL A 31 -5.56 -13.88 -5.04
CA VAL A 31 -6.95 -14.34 -4.80
C VAL A 31 -7.91 -13.17 -5.04
N ARG A 32 -7.60 -12.00 -4.49
CA ARG A 32 -8.41 -10.79 -4.70
C ARG A 32 -8.46 -10.35 -6.16
N LEU A 33 -7.34 -10.39 -6.87
CA LEU A 33 -7.25 -10.10 -8.31
C LEU A 33 -8.18 -10.97 -9.15
N ASP A 34 -8.32 -12.26 -8.80
CA ASP A 34 -9.19 -13.18 -9.52
C ASP A 34 -10.68 -12.96 -9.18
N LEU A 35 -11.00 -12.76 -7.89
CA LEU A 35 -12.38 -12.72 -7.42
C LEU A 35 -13.07 -11.37 -7.62
N VAL A 36 -12.34 -10.25 -7.54
CA VAL A 36 -12.95 -8.93 -7.51
C VAL A 36 -13.06 -8.36 -8.93
N PRO A 37 -14.26 -7.89 -9.34
CA PRO A 37 -14.43 -7.25 -10.63
C PRO A 37 -13.44 -6.09 -10.84
N PHE A 38 -12.97 -5.96 -12.07
CA PHE A 38 -12.06 -4.90 -12.46
C PHE A 38 -12.58 -3.52 -12.02
N GLN A 39 -11.70 -2.76 -11.39
CA GLN A 39 -11.84 -1.32 -11.14
C GLN A 39 -10.69 -0.58 -11.79
N ASN A 40 -11.00 0.61 -12.34
CA ASN A 40 -10.07 1.49 -13.03
C ASN A 40 -8.80 1.74 -12.19
N HIS A 41 -7.68 1.93 -12.87
CA HIS A 41 -6.34 2.07 -12.25
C HIS A 41 -5.97 0.89 -11.32
N TRP A 42 -6.55 -0.29 -11.55
CA TRP A 42 -6.26 -1.53 -10.82
C TRP A 42 -6.56 -1.47 -9.31
N TRP A 43 -7.42 -0.56 -8.85
CA TRP A 43 -7.75 -0.42 -7.41
C TRP A 43 -8.50 -1.60 -6.79
N HIS A 44 -8.98 -2.53 -7.60
CA HIS A 44 -9.64 -3.76 -7.15
C HIS A 44 -8.66 -4.79 -6.57
N VAL A 45 -7.36 -4.67 -6.86
CA VAL A 45 -6.38 -5.73 -6.52
C VAL A 45 -5.81 -5.57 -5.12
N THR A 46 -5.89 -4.39 -4.51
CA THR A 46 -5.11 -4.01 -3.31
C THR A 46 -5.63 -4.61 -2.00
N LEU A 47 -4.77 -4.60 -0.98
CA LEU A 47 -5.16 -4.92 0.40
C LEU A 47 -5.43 -3.63 1.20
N HIS A 48 -6.12 -3.75 2.31
CA HIS A 48 -6.47 -2.64 3.20
C HIS A 48 -5.81 -2.83 4.58
N VAL A 49 -5.29 -1.74 5.16
CA VAL A 49 -4.80 -1.77 6.54
C VAL A 49 -6.00 -1.71 7.48
N ALA A 50 -6.28 -2.83 8.13
CA ALA A 50 -7.41 -3.04 9.02
C ALA A 50 -7.01 -2.97 10.49
N THR A 51 -8.01 -3.04 11.38
CA THR A 51 -7.89 -2.90 12.84
C THR A 51 -7.04 -3.99 13.52
N ARG A 52 -6.79 -5.12 12.84
CA ARG A 52 -5.97 -6.23 13.37
C ARG A 52 -4.85 -6.67 12.41
N GLY A 53 -4.71 -6.04 11.25
CA GLY A 53 -3.68 -6.38 10.28
C GLY A 53 -4.06 -5.93 8.88
N PHE A 54 -4.05 -6.85 7.91
CA PHE A 54 -4.48 -6.57 6.54
C PHE A 54 -5.78 -7.29 6.21
N SER A 55 -6.57 -6.71 5.33
CA SER A 55 -7.80 -7.32 4.85
C SER A 55 -7.90 -7.17 3.34
N THR A 56 -8.44 -8.19 2.67
CA THR A 56 -8.90 -8.06 1.29
C THR A 56 -10.14 -7.18 1.19
N GLY A 57 -10.88 -6.97 2.27
CA GLY A 57 -12.27 -6.57 2.21
C GLY A 57 -13.16 -7.68 1.62
N PRO A 58 -14.47 -7.43 1.51
CA PRO A 58 -15.39 -8.40 0.93
C PRO A 58 -15.07 -8.64 -0.56
N MET A 59 -15.03 -9.91 -0.94
CA MET A 59 -14.82 -10.38 -2.30
C MET A 59 -16.01 -11.27 -2.70
N PRO A 60 -16.56 -11.12 -3.91
CA PRO A 60 -17.61 -12.01 -4.38
C PRO A 60 -17.03 -13.37 -4.77
N SER A 61 -17.77 -14.44 -4.49
CA SER A 61 -17.47 -15.80 -4.97
C SER A 61 -18.77 -16.55 -5.22
N GLY A 62 -19.26 -16.51 -6.46
CA GLY A 62 -20.57 -17.07 -6.80
C GLY A 62 -21.70 -16.32 -6.11
N ASP A 63 -22.45 -17.01 -5.26
CA ASP A 63 -23.53 -16.46 -4.42
C ASP A 63 -23.07 -16.08 -3.00
N LYS A 64 -21.76 -16.17 -2.72
CA LYS A 64 -21.17 -15.89 -1.41
C LYS A 64 -20.32 -14.63 -1.41
N THR A 65 -20.13 -14.07 -0.23
CA THR A 65 -19.10 -13.07 0.08
C THR A 65 -18.03 -13.71 0.95
N VAL A 66 -16.77 -13.57 0.56
CA VAL A 66 -15.61 -14.06 1.31
C VAL A 66 -14.63 -12.92 1.59
N GLU A 67 -14.01 -12.92 2.75
CA GLU A 67 -12.95 -11.99 3.12
C GLU A 67 -11.76 -12.79 3.69
N ILE A 68 -10.55 -12.41 3.29
CA ILE A 68 -9.31 -12.94 3.85
C ILE A 68 -8.66 -11.83 4.66
N THR A 69 -8.32 -12.12 5.91
CA THR A 69 -7.60 -11.20 6.79
C THR A 69 -6.31 -11.81 7.28
N PHE A 70 -5.25 -11.01 7.23
CA PHE A 70 -4.07 -11.23 8.05
C PHE A 70 -4.36 -10.62 9.42
N ASP A 71 -4.51 -11.46 10.44
CA ASP A 71 -4.60 -11.04 11.83
C ASP A 71 -3.20 -11.07 12.46
N PHE A 72 -2.60 -9.90 12.64
CA PHE A 72 -1.27 -9.73 13.24
C PHE A 72 -1.32 -9.51 14.75
N VAL A 73 -2.49 -9.67 15.38
CA VAL A 73 -2.62 -9.68 16.84
C VAL A 73 -2.60 -11.13 17.33
N ASP A 74 -3.38 -12.00 16.70
CA ASP A 74 -3.40 -13.44 17.02
C ASP A 74 -2.46 -14.24 16.11
N HIS A 75 -1.82 -13.59 15.14
CA HIS A 75 -0.92 -14.18 14.14
C HIS A 75 -1.55 -15.32 13.35
N ARG A 76 -2.64 -15.01 12.64
CA ARG A 76 -3.42 -15.95 11.83
C ARG A 76 -3.73 -15.39 10.46
N LEU A 77 -3.90 -16.29 9.49
CA LEU A 77 -4.66 -15.99 8.28
C LEU A 77 -6.09 -16.49 8.50
N VAL A 78 -7.08 -15.62 8.37
CA VAL A 78 -8.49 -15.93 8.63
C VAL A 78 -9.30 -15.72 7.36
N VAL A 79 -10.14 -16.71 7.03
CA VAL A 79 -11.11 -16.66 5.93
C VAL A 79 -12.50 -16.65 6.54
N THR A 80 -13.26 -15.59 6.29
CA THR A 80 -14.64 -15.43 6.75
C THR A 80 -15.60 -15.41 5.58
N VAL A 81 -16.75 -16.07 5.74
CA VAL A 81 -17.84 -16.12 4.76
C VAL A 81 -19.10 -15.48 5.35
N ASP A 82 -19.94 -14.87 4.51
CA ASP A 82 -21.18 -14.21 4.92
C ASP A 82 -22.25 -15.11 5.56
N ASP A 83 -22.10 -16.44 5.48
CA ASP A 83 -22.91 -17.42 6.20
C ASP A 83 -22.46 -17.66 7.66
N GLY A 84 -21.40 -16.97 8.11
CA GLY A 84 -20.82 -17.09 9.44
C GLY A 84 -19.71 -18.14 9.55
N THR A 85 -19.38 -18.84 8.48
CA THR A 85 -18.23 -19.75 8.44
C THR A 85 -16.92 -18.99 8.63
N VAL A 86 -16.06 -19.51 9.50
CA VAL A 86 -14.73 -18.96 9.77
C VAL A 86 -13.72 -20.10 9.78
N GLU A 87 -12.76 -20.04 8.86
CA GLU A 87 -11.60 -20.94 8.80
C GLU A 87 -10.33 -20.12 9.02
N TRP A 88 -9.29 -20.74 9.56
CA TRP A 88 -8.01 -20.06 9.79
C TRP A 88 -6.84 -21.03 9.94
N PHE A 89 -5.63 -20.52 9.80
CA PHE A 89 -4.40 -21.20 10.20
C PHE A 89 -3.38 -20.20 10.76
N ASP A 90 -2.46 -20.68 11.59
CA ASP A 90 -1.48 -19.83 12.28
C ASP A 90 -0.34 -19.40 11.33
N LEU A 91 0.08 -18.15 11.48
CA LEU A 91 1.27 -17.58 10.86
C LEU A 91 2.43 -17.73 11.84
N VAL A 92 3.36 -18.62 11.53
CA VAL A 92 4.44 -19.01 12.45
C VAL A 92 5.79 -18.97 11.74
N ASP A 93 6.84 -18.78 12.53
CA ASP A 93 8.20 -18.93 12.02
C ASP A 93 8.42 -20.35 11.48
N GLY A 94 9.08 -20.45 10.32
CA GLY A 94 9.28 -21.71 9.61
C GLY A 94 8.15 -22.10 8.66
N LEU A 95 7.04 -21.37 8.59
CA LEU A 95 6.01 -21.59 7.57
C LEU A 95 6.53 -21.15 6.20
N ALA A 96 6.95 -22.09 5.35
CA ALA A 96 7.42 -21.75 4.01
C ALA A 96 6.30 -21.15 3.15
N CYS A 97 6.67 -20.25 2.22
CA CYS A 97 5.80 -19.68 1.20
C CYS A 97 5.01 -20.75 0.42
N ALA A 98 5.66 -21.87 0.07
CA ALA A 98 5.01 -23.04 -0.52
C ALA A 98 3.92 -23.63 0.37
N ASP A 99 4.19 -23.80 1.66
CA ASP A 99 3.24 -24.40 2.59
C ASP A 99 2.09 -23.42 2.90
N PHE A 100 2.35 -22.10 2.98
CA PHE A 100 1.33 -21.05 3.05
C PHE A 100 0.41 -21.07 1.81
N TYR A 101 0.98 -21.13 0.61
CA TYR A 101 0.23 -21.20 -0.65
C TYR A 101 -0.75 -22.38 -0.65
N HIS A 102 -0.26 -23.58 -0.33
CA HIS A 102 -1.09 -24.78 -0.28
C HIS A 102 -2.14 -24.74 0.84
N GLN A 103 -1.78 -24.25 2.03
CA GLN A 103 -2.72 -24.11 3.14
C GLN A 103 -3.83 -23.12 2.85
N LEU A 104 -3.53 -21.98 2.20
CA LEU A 104 -4.55 -21.03 1.79
C LEU A 104 -5.51 -21.64 0.78
N LEU A 105 -5.01 -22.26 -0.29
CA LEU A 105 -5.88 -22.88 -1.30
C LEU A 105 -6.74 -24.00 -0.72
N ALA A 106 -6.18 -24.84 0.16
CA ALA A 106 -6.94 -25.87 0.86
C ALA A 106 -7.99 -25.26 1.82
N THR A 107 -7.71 -24.10 2.42
CA THR A 107 -8.65 -23.40 3.29
C THR A 107 -9.80 -22.78 2.50
N LEU A 108 -9.52 -22.19 1.34
CA LEU A 108 -10.53 -21.67 0.42
C LEU A 108 -11.39 -22.80 -0.17
N ASP A 109 -10.79 -23.95 -0.50
CA ASP A 109 -11.50 -25.14 -0.97
C ASP A 109 -12.53 -25.64 0.05
N ARG A 110 -12.19 -25.68 1.35
CA ARG A 110 -13.12 -26.08 2.43
C ARG A 110 -14.36 -25.18 2.55
N VAL A 111 -14.25 -23.91 2.16
CA VAL A 111 -15.39 -22.97 2.13
C VAL A 111 -16.04 -22.86 0.74
N GLY A 112 -15.58 -23.65 -0.23
CA GLY A 112 -16.11 -23.72 -1.60
C GLY A 112 -15.72 -22.53 -2.48
N VAL A 113 -14.54 -21.94 -2.25
CA VAL A 113 -13.97 -20.85 -3.04
C VAL A 113 -12.76 -21.38 -3.80
N HIS A 114 -12.75 -21.27 -5.13
CA HIS A 114 -11.72 -21.87 -6.00
C HIS A 114 -11.09 -20.83 -6.94
N PRO A 115 -10.27 -19.90 -6.43
CA PRO A 115 -9.70 -18.82 -7.24
C PRO A 115 -8.62 -19.35 -8.19
N GLN A 116 -8.45 -18.70 -9.34
CA GLN A 116 -7.36 -18.97 -10.27
C GLN A 116 -6.12 -18.13 -9.93
N VAL A 117 -5.31 -18.62 -9.01
CA VAL A 117 -4.09 -17.93 -8.57
C VAL A 117 -2.92 -18.24 -9.51
N HIS A 118 -2.39 -17.23 -10.21
CA HIS A 118 -1.15 -17.39 -10.97
C HIS A 118 0.04 -17.60 -10.02
N PRO A 119 0.77 -18.74 -10.11
CA PRO A 119 1.72 -19.17 -9.10
C PRO A 119 3.05 -18.41 -9.10
N GLU A 120 3.37 -17.67 -10.15
CA GLU A 120 4.63 -16.92 -10.19
C GLU A 120 4.51 -15.60 -9.41
N PRO A 121 5.53 -15.24 -8.62
CA PRO A 121 5.63 -13.93 -8.00
C PRO A 121 5.74 -12.83 -9.04
N PHE A 122 5.20 -11.65 -8.73
CA PHE A 122 5.31 -10.45 -9.56
C PHE A 122 6.53 -9.63 -9.14
N ASP A 123 7.42 -9.32 -10.08
CA ASP A 123 8.62 -8.48 -9.92
C ASP A 123 9.52 -8.84 -8.72
N LEU A 124 9.55 -10.12 -8.33
CA LEU A 124 10.46 -10.64 -7.32
C LEU A 124 11.33 -11.75 -7.93
N ASP A 125 12.64 -11.68 -7.69
CA ASP A 125 13.57 -12.77 -8.00
C ASP A 125 13.42 -13.89 -6.97
N SER A 126 12.40 -14.74 -7.17
CA SER A 126 12.07 -15.84 -6.25
C SER A 126 11.42 -17.01 -6.99
N PRO A 127 11.48 -18.24 -6.44
CA PRO A 127 10.76 -19.37 -7.02
C PRO A 127 9.25 -19.12 -7.09
N ALA A 128 8.56 -19.83 -7.98
CA ALA A 128 7.10 -19.91 -7.96
C ALA A 128 6.58 -20.29 -6.57
N PHE A 129 5.47 -19.70 -6.12
CA PHE A 129 4.95 -19.87 -4.75
C PHE A 129 4.86 -21.34 -4.30
N PRO A 130 4.33 -22.29 -5.09
CA PRO A 130 4.23 -23.70 -4.67
C PRO A 130 5.58 -24.38 -4.39
N ASN A 131 6.68 -23.80 -4.87
CA ASN A 131 8.04 -24.34 -4.76
C ASN A 131 8.94 -23.49 -3.85
N ASP A 132 8.47 -22.32 -3.40
CA ASP A 132 9.26 -21.40 -2.60
C ASP A 132 9.36 -21.88 -1.15
N ARG A 133 10.46 -22.58 -0.87
CA ARG A 133 10.88 -22.97 0.48
C ARG A 133 11.92 -22.02 1.09
N GLN A 134 12.35 -21.00 0.33
CA GLN A 134 13.37 -20.06 0.78
C GLN A 134 12.78 -19.07 1.77
N HIS A 135 11.58 -18.56 1.48
CA HIS A 135 10.91 -17.57 2.33
C HIS A 135 10.02 -18.27 3.37
N HIS A 136 10.51 -18.32 4.60
CA HIS A 136 9.83 -18.98 5.73
C HIS A 136 10.06 -18.25 7.08
N ALA A 137 10.75 -17.11 7.06
CA ALA A 137 11.04 -16.36 8.28
C ALA A 137 9.82 -15.52 8.66
N TYR A 138 9.33 -15.68 9.89
CA TYR A 138 8.20 -14.91 10.40
C TYR A 138 8.46 -14.51 11.85
N ASP A 139 8.54 -13.21 12.10
CA ASP A 139 8.67 -12.66 13.45
C ASP A 139 7.38 -11.89 13.82
N PRO A 140 6.59 -12.41 14.78
CA PRO A 140 5.37 -11.77 15.25
C PRO A 140 5.54 -10.30 15.66
N GLU A 141 6.66 -9.96 16.32
CA GLU A 141 6.89 -8.60 16.82
C GLU A 141 7.18 -7.64 15.67
N TRP A 142 8.01 -8.04 14.69
CA TRP A 142 8.30 -7.21 13.53
C TRP A 142 7.09 -7.02 12.63
N VAL A 143 6.30 -8.07 12.43
CA VAL A 143 5.07 -8.01 11.63
C VAL A 143 4.04 -7.09 12.29
N ALA A 144 3.82 -7.24 13.60
CA ALA A 144 2.95 -6.35 14.36
C ALA A 144 3.47 -4.91 14.33
N ARG A 145 4.79 -4.71 14.41
CA ARG A 145 5.42 -3.39 14.31
C ARG A 145 5.21 -2.73 12.95
N TYR A 146 5.39 -3.47 11.85
CA TYR A 146 5.13 -2.97 10.50
C TYR A 146 3.66 -2.56 10.32
N TRP A 147 2.72 -3.42 10.72
CA TRP A 147 1.30 -3.09 10.69
C TRP A 147 0.96 -1.87 11.54
N GLN A 148 1.57 -1.76 12.72
CA GLN A 148 1.43 -0.59 13.56
C GLN A 148 1.89 0.67 12.82
N VAL A 149 3.09 0.67 12.23
CA VAL A 149 3.60 1.79 11.42
C VAL A 149 2.60 2.18 10.33
N LEU A 150 2.12 1.21 9.54
CA LEU A 150 1.16 1.47 8.47
C LEU A 150 -0.16 2.08 8.97
N GLN A 151 -0.67 1.68 10.14
CA GLN A 151 -1.88 2.31 10.71
C GLN A 151 -1.68 3.80 11.00
N ARG A 152 -0.52 4.20 11.55
CA ARG A 152 -0.25 5.62 11.86
C ARG A 152 -0.18 6.41 10.57
N ILE A 153 0.50 5.87 9.57
CA ILE A 153 0.65 6.49 8.24
C ILE A 153 -0.72 6.61 7.56
N GLN A 154 -1.53 5.54 7.59
CA GLN A 154 -2.87 5.54 7.00
C GLN A 154 -3.73 6.67 7.57
N TRP A 155 -3.70 6.93 8.88
CA TRP A 155 -4.47 8.03 9.46
C TRP A 155 -4.06 9.39 8.92
N VAL A 156 -2.76 9.62 8.73
CA VAL A 156 -2.25 10.87 8.13
C VAL A 156 -2.61 10.95 6.64
N PHE A 157 -2.52 9.84 5.91
CA PHE A 157 -2.89 9.79 4.49
C PHE A 157 -4.39 10.05 4.30
N VAL A 158 -5.25 9.45 5.13
CA VAL A 158 -6.70 9.68 5.09
C VAL A 158 -7.05 11.13 5.41
N GLU A 159 -6.39 11.73 6.40
CA GLU A 159 -6.56 13.16 6.70
C GLU A 159 -6.18 14.02 5.50
N PHE A 160 -5.01 13.75 4.91
CA PHE A 160 -4.55 14.50 3.74
C PHE A 160 -5.48 14.30 2.55
N ALA A 161 -5.95 13.07 2.29
CA ALA A 161 -6.93 12.76 1.24
C ALA A 161 -8.23 13.57 1.39
N GLY A 162 -8.68 13.83 2.64
CA GLY A 162 -9.85 14.65 2.92
C GLY A 162 -9.75 16.13 2.48
N ARG A 163 -8.54 16.60 2.13
CA ARG A 163 -8.29 17.99 1.67
C ARG A 163 -8.53 18.20 0.17
N PHE A 164 -8.91 17.15 -0.57
CA PHE A 164 -9.01 17.15 -2.02
C PHE A 164 -10.38 16.68 -2.50
N ASN A 165 -10.96 17.41 -3.46
CA ASN A 165 -12.31 17.20 -4.00
C ASN A 165 -12.35 16.57 -5.40
N GLY A 166 -11.19 16.30 -6.02
CA GLY A 166 -11.12 15.57 -7.29
C GLY A 166 -11.22 14.05 -7.13
N LYS A 167 -11.08 13.31 -8.24
CA LYS A 167 -10.96 11.85 -8.22
C LYS A 167 -9.68 11.47 -7.46
N GLN A 168 -9.79 10.61 -6.47
CA GLN A 168 -8.66 10.07 -5.72
C GLN A 168 -8.87 8.59 -5.39
N ALA A 169 -7.76 7.86 -5.26
CA ALA A 169 -7.77 6.50 -4.76
C ALA A 169 -8.05 6.49 -3.24
N PRO A 170 -8.61 5.40 -2.69
CA PRO A 170 -8.50 5.17 -1.25
C PRO A 170 -7.03 5.00 -0.85
N VAL A 171 -6.74 5.00 0.45
CA VAL A 171 -5.44 4.55 0.94
C VAL A 171 -5.41 3.02 0.93
N GLN A 172 -4.48 2.44 0.17
CA GLN A 172 -4.45 0.99 -0.08
C GLN A 172 -3.01 0.46 -0.08
N LEU A 173 -2.84 -0.81 0.28
CA LEU A 173 -1.58 -1.53 0.22
C LEU A 173 -1.49 -2.29 -1.11
N PHE A 174 -0.57 -1.89 -1.97
CA PHE A 174 -0.29 -2.60 -3.23
C PHE A 174 0.59 -3.81 -2.91
N TRP A 175 0.02 -5.02 -2.98
CA TRP A 175 0.73 -6.24 -2.61
C TRP A 175 1.91 -6.57 -3.55
N HIS A 176 1.91 -6.07 -4.79
CA HIS A 176 2.99 -6.37 -5.73
C HIS A 176 4.29 -5.65 -5.36
N SER A 177 4.22 -4.36 -5.01
CA SER A 177 5.36 -3.53 -4.59
C SER A 177 5.52 -3.43 -3.07
N PHE A 178 4.53 -3.90 -2.31
CA PHE A 178 4.47 -3.91 -0.84
C PHE A 178 4.54 -2.52 -0.20
N ASP A 179 3.86 -1.56 -0.82
CA ASP A 179 3.82 -0.18 -0.38
C ASP A 179 2.37 0.29 -0.16
N LEU A 180 2.21 1.16 0.83
CA LEU A 180 0.94 1.81 1.12
C LEU A 180 0.89 3.09 0.30
N ALA A 181 -0.09 3.23 -0.58
CA ALA A 181 -0.19 4.39 -1.46
C ALA A 181 -1.63 4.85 -1.67
N PHE A 182 -1.74 6.09 -2.13
CA PHE A 182 -2.96 6.62 -2.73
C PHE A 182 -2.57 7.66 -3.79
N GLN A 183 -3.51 7.95 -4.69
CA GLN A 183 -3.27 8.82 -5.84
C GLN A 183 -4.35 9.89 -5.94
N ARG A 184 -3.96 11.09 -6.39
CA ARG A 184 -4.87 12.17 -6.80
C ARG A 184 -4.79 12.36 -8.30
N PHE A 185 -5.91 12.70 -8.92
CA PHE A 185 -6.01 12.90 -10.37
C PHE A 185 -6.56 14.28 -10.68
N SER A 186 -5.99 14.94 -11.70
CA SER A 186 -6.56 16.21 -12.19
C SER A 186 -7.89 16.03 -12.91
N GLY A 187 -8.18 14.80 -13.36
CA GLY A 187 -9.30 14.47 -14.25
C GLY A 187 -8.96 14.59 -15.73
N ARG A 188 -7.78 15.09 -16.10
CA ARG A 188 -7.31 15.13 -17.49
C ARG A 188 -6.64 13.82 -17.90
N PRO A 189 -6.84 13.34 -19.15
CA PRO A 189 -6.12 12.19 -19.67
C PRO A 189 -4.62 12.51 -19.78
N ALA A 190 -3.77 11.53 -19.47
CA ALA A 190 -2.33 11.65 -19.67
C ALA A 190 -1.94 11.22 -21.10
N PRO A 191 -0.84 11.74 -21.65
CA PRO A 191 -0.26 11.20 -22.88
C PRO A 191 0.07 9.71 -22.71
N PRO A 192 -0.21 8.86 -23.72
CA PRO A 192 0.15 7.45 -23.66
C PRO A 192 1.65 7.25 -23.43
N ARG A 193 2.01 6.34 -22.52
CA ARG A 193 3.40 5.94 -22.29
C ARG A 193 3.83 4.96 -23.39
N ALA A 194 4.79 5.36 -24.22
CA ALA A 194 5.28 4.53 -25.31
C ALA A 194 5.86 3.20 -24.77
N GLY A 195 5.39 2.07 -25.28
CA GLY A 195 5.83 0.74 -24.87
C GLY A 195 5.30 0.26 -23.52
N ALA A 196 4.40 1.00 -22.87
CA ALA A 196 3.76 0.55 -21.64
C ALA A 196 2.92 -0.70 -21.89
N ASP A 197 3.06 -1.69 -21.01
CA ASP A 197 2.16 -2.83 -20.95
C ASP A 197 0.72 -2.37 -20.59
N PRO A 198 -0.30 -3.22 -20.79
CA PRO A 198 -1.70 -2.84 -20.51
C PRO A 198 -1.97 -2.42 -19.06
N VAL A 199 -1.25 -2.98 -18.08
CA VAL A 199 -1.40 -2.64 -16.66
C VAL A 199 -0.91 -1.21 -16.44
N THR A 200 0.32 -0.92 -16.88
CA THR A 200 0.92 0.41 -16.80
C THR A 200 0.12 1.45 -17.58
N ALA A 201 -0.37 1.11 -18.78
CA ALA A 201 -1.17 2.01 -19.60
C ALA A 201 -2.49 2.43 -18.92
N GLU A 202 -3.17 1.51 -18.24
CA GLU A 202 -4.39 1.80 -17.48
C GLU A 202 -4.11 2.55 -16.16
N ALA A 203 -3.07 2.14 -15.42
CA ALA A 203 -2.69 2.78 -14.16
C ALA A 203 -2.33 4.26 -14.35
N TYR A 204 -1.71 4.60 -15.48
CA TYR A 204 -1.28 5.96 -15.83
C TYR A 204 -2.07 6.57 -17.00
N SER A 205 -3.33 6.17 -17.18
CA SER A 205 -4.20 6.71 -18.24
C SER A 205 -4.59 8.18 -18.04
N HIS A 206 -4.46 8.69 -16.80
CA HIS A 206 -4.79 10.06 -16.42
C HIS A 206 -3.60 10.71 -15.71
N GLU A 207 -3.54 12.04 -15.74
CA GLU A 207 -2.54 12.77 -14.96
C GLU A 207 -2.74 12.47 -13.47
N VAL A 208 -1.65 12.14 -12.79
CA VAL A 208 -1.69 11.61 -11.43
C VAL A 208 -0.53 12.14 -10.60
N ILE A 209 -0.83 12.47 -9.34
CA ILE A 209 0.19 12.64 -8.30
C ILE A 209 -0.02 11.49 -7.32
N SER A 210 0.99 10.65 -7.19
CA SER A 210 0.98 9.49 -6.29
C SER A 210 1.77 9.81 -5.03
N PHE A 211 1.26 9.35 -3.89
CA PHE A 211 1.92 9.43 -2.60
C PHE A 211 1.96 8.05 -1.99
N GLY A 212 3.07 7.68 -1.36
CA GLY A 212 3.14 6.40 -0.70
C GLY A 212 4.20 6.30 0.37
N PHE A 213 4.20 5.15 1.01
CA PHE A 213 5.18 4.70 1.98
C PHE A 213 5.59 3.29 1.62
N TRP A 214 6.89 3.05 1.59
CA TRP A 214 7.44 1.74 1.36
C TRP A 214 8.48 1.37 2.43
N PRO A 215 8.48 0.11 2.90
CA PRO A 215 9.41 -0.38 3.93
C PRO A 215 10.89 -0.44 3.52
N GLY A 216 11.21 -0.21 2.25
CA GLY A 216 12.57 -0.27 1.71
C GLY A 216 12.92 -1.59 1.01
N ASP A 217 14.01 -1.55 0.24
CA ASP A 217 14.59 -2.68 -0.49
C ASP A 217 16.12 -2.50 -0.68
N THR A 218 16.69 -3.21 -1.65
CA THR A 218 18.10 -3.11 -2.03
C THR A 218 18.50 -1.77 -2.67
N HIS A 219 17.59 -1.06 -3.35
CA HIS A 219 17.85 0.24 -3.98
C HIS A 219 17.69 1.41 -3.01
N THR A 220 16.68 1.35 -2.13
CA THR A 220 16.46 2.30 -1.03
C THR A 220 16.43 1.50 0.27
N PRO A 221 17.59 1.30 0.91
CA PRO A 221 17.74 0.39 2.06
C PRO A 221 17.24 0.98 3.38
N TYR A 222 16.14 1.71 3.33
CA TYR A 222 15.47 2.31 4.48
C TYR A 222 13.99 2.57 4.14
N PRO A 223 13.08 2.53 5.13
CA PRO A 223 11.70 2.92 4.89
C PRO A 223 11.61 4.41 4.57
N ALA A 224 10.79 4.74 3.57
CA ALA A 224 10.63 6.11 3.11
C ALA A 224 9.21 6.39 2.65
N PHE A 225 8.81 7.64 2.83
CA PHE A 225 7.70 8.23 2.09
C PHE A 225 8.18 8.67 0.73
N TYR A 226 7.32 8.57 -0.26
CA TYR A 226 7.59 9.02 -1.60
C TYR A 226 6.41 9.79 -2.20
N SER A 227 6.70 10.63 -3.17
CA SER A 227 5.68 11.26 -4.01
C SER A 227 6.23 11.49 -5.42
N TYR A 228 5.42 11.29 -6.45
CA TYR A 228 5.79 11.63 -7.83
C TYR A 228 4.59 12.16 -8.61
N THR A 229 4.89 12.94 -9.65
CA THR A 229 3.89 13.46 -10.59
C THR A 229 4.08 12.80 -11.95
N ALA A 230 3.00 12.29 -12.54
CA ALA A 230 3.01 11.60 -13.80
C ALA A 230 1.92 12.16 -14.73
N PRO A 231 2.26 12.61 -15.97
CA PRO A 231 3.62 12.77 -16.48
C PRO A 231 4.43 13.79 -15.67
N GLU A 232 5.76 13.63 -15.64
CA GLU A 232 6.64 14.55 -14.90
C GLU A 232 6.58 15.94 -15.54
N PRO A 233 6.11 16.97 -14.82
CA PRO A 233 6.06 18.34 -15.34
C PRO A 233 7.43 19.01 -15.26
N ARG A 234 7.67 19.95 -16.18
CA ARG A 234 8.91 20.72 -16.20
C ARG A 234 9.04 21.55 -14.91
N GLY A 235 10.23 21.52 -14.29
CA GLY A 235 10.54 22.30 -13.10
C GLY A 235 10.01 21.69 -11.80
N LEU A 236 9.54 20.43 -11.81
CA LEU A 236 9.08 19.72 -10.62
C LEU A 236 10.15 19.69 -9.52
N THR A 237 11.35 19.25 -9.86
CA THR A 237 12.46 19.05 -8.92
C THR A 237 13.14 20.35 -8.48
N GLU A 238 12.74 21.48 -9.06
CA GLU A 238 13.15 22.83 -8.64
C GLU A 238 12.23 23.40 -7.55
N GLN A 239 11.07 22.78 -7.31
CA GLN A 239 10.14 23.20 -6.28
C GLN A 239 10.63 22.81 -4.88
N PRO A 240 10.37 23.65 -3.86
CA PRO A 240 10.74 23.33 -2.50
C PRO A 240 9.94 22.14 -1.96
N LEU A 241 10.60 21.31 -1.15
CA LEU A 241 9.96 20.29 -0.33
C LEU A 241 10.07 20.68 1.14
N ALA A 242 9.13 20.20 1.94
CA ALA A 242 9.16 20.29 3.39
C ALA A 242 8.94 18.88 3.98
N PRO A 243 9.47 18.55 5.16
CA PRO A 243 10.50 19.29 5.89
C PRO A 243 11.83 19.32 5.11
N ASP A 244 12.83 20.06 5.60
CA ASP A 244 14.14 20.21 4.94
C ASP A 244 14.90 18.89 4.71
N THR A 245 14.48 17.80 5.38
CA THR A 245 15.01 16.45 5.15
C THR A 245 14.40 15.74 3.94
N ALA A 246 13.32 16.28 3.35
CA ALA A 246 12.75 15.76 2.12
C ALA A 246 13.56 16.21 0.90
N VAL A 247 13.77 15.29 -0.04
CA VAL A 247 14.64 15.50 -1.21
C VAL A 247 14.02 14.99 -2.49
N TRP A 248 14.27 15.68 -3.60
CA TRP A 248 14.01 15.13 -4.94
C TRP A 248 15.09 14.13 -5.31
N GLN A 249 14.71 12.96 -5.79
CA GLN A 249 15.64 12.01 -6.38
C GLN A 249 16.23 12.59 -7.67
N PRO A 250 17.54 12.38 -7.91
CA PRO A 250 18.21 12.89 -9.11
C PRO A 250 17.64 12.34 -10.43
N THR A 251 17.00 11.17 -10.38
CA THR A 251 16.45 10.47 -11.53
C THR A 251 15.01 10.06 -11.27
N GLY A 252 14.10 10.35 -12.21
CA GLY A 252 12.71 9.91 -12.16
C GLY A 252 11.74 10.79 -11.37
N GLY A 253 12.13 12.03 -11.01
CA GLY A 253 11.19 13.06 -10.55
C GLY A 253 10.42 12.73 -9.26
N SER A 254 10.92 11.82 -8.44
CA SER A 254 10.27 11.37 -7.21
C SER A 254 10.84 12.10 -5.99
N ALA A 255 9.99 12.66 -5.14
CA ALA A 255 10.36 13.16 -3.83
C ALA A 255 10.45 11.99 -2.85
N LEU A 256 11.43 12.04 -1.93
CA LEU A 256 11.59 11.10 -0.84
C LEU A 256 11.68 11.83 0.50
N LEU A 257 11.16 11.19 1.54
CA LEU A 257 11.37 11.58 2.94
C LEU A 257 11.61 10.32 3.78
N PRO A 258 12.78 10.16 4.41
CA PRO A 258 13.06 9.03 5.27
C PRO A 258 12.05 8.91 6.43
N TYR A 259 11.62 7.68 6.70
CA TYR A 259 10.71 7.40 7.81
C TYR A 259 11.30 7.78 9.17
N ASP A 260 12.60 7.58 9.35
CA ASP A 260 13.30 7.88 10.59
C ASP A 260 13.26 9.38 10.92
N ASP A 261 13.32 10.25 9.92
CA ASP A 261 13.21 11.71 10.11
C ASP A 261 11.80 12.10 10.57
N VAL A 262 10.75 11.44 10.04
CA VAL A 262 9.37 11.67 10.45
C VAL A 262 9.14 11.16 11.87
N ARG A 263 9.50 9.92 12.19
CA ARG A 263 9.20 9.32 13.50
C ARG A 263 9.96 9.99 14.66
N THR A 264 11.12 10.60 14.38
CA THR A 264 11.95 11.29 15.38
C THR A 264 11.70 12.78 15.45
N ALA A 265 10.89 13.34 14.54
CA ALA A 265 10.42 14.71 14.63
C ALA A 265 9.63 14.96 15.93
N SER A 266 9.62 16.20 16.39
CA SER A 266 8.81 16.61 17.54
C SER A 266 7.31 16.41 17.30
N GLU A 267 6.87 16.55 16.05
CA GLU A 267 5.49 16.40 15.60
C GLU A 267 5.42 15.51 14.34
N PRO A 268 5.51 14.16 14.45
CA PRO A 268 5.61 13.26 13.30
C PRO A 268 4.48 13.41 12.28
N ARG A 269 3.24 13.57 12.77
CA ARG A 269 2.07 13.83 11.93
C ARG A 269 2.24 15.11 11.11
N ALA A 270 2.69 16.19 11.73
CA ALA A 270 2.86 17.47 11.04
C ALA A 270 3.99 17.43 10.01
N ALA A 271 5.08 16.74 10.32
CA ALA A 271 6.20 16.52 9.38
C ALA A 271 5.74 15.76 8.12
N LEU A 272 4.97 14.68 8.29
CA LEU A 272 4.43 13.93 7.16
C LEU A 272 3.42 14.75 6.34
N LEU A 273 2.52 15.49 6.99
CA LEU A 273 1.58 16.37 6.29
C LEU A 273 2.30 17.46 5.48
N ALA A 274 3.38 18.03 6.02
CA ALA A 274 4.20 19.04 5.31
C ALA A 274 4.84 18.46 4.04
N PHE A 275 5.28 17.19 4.09
CA PHE A 275 5.79 16.48 2.91
C PHE A 275 4.73 16.24 1.85
N LEU A 276 3.59 15.66 2.25
CA LEU A 276 2.50 15.40 1.32
C LEU A 276 1.99 16.69 0.67
N ASP A 277 1.85 17.77 1.46
CA ASP A 277 1.40 19.06 0.96
C ASP A 277 2.42 19.71 0.04
N SER A 278 3.69 19.82 0.45
CA SER A 278 4.73 20.42 -0.39
C SER A 278 4.94 19.69 -1.72
N ALA A 279 4.93 18.35 -1.70
CA ALA A 279 5.02 17.55 -2.93
C ALA A 279 3.77 17.69 -3.82
N TYR A 280 2.57 17.77 -3.23
CA TYR A 280 1.34 18.04 -3.97
C TYR A 280 1.36 19.43 -4.62
N GLN A 281 1.71 20.47 -3.87
CA GLN A 281 1.82 21.85 -4.36
C GLN A 281 2.84 21.94 -5.51
N ALA A 282 4.00 21.30 -5.34
CA ALA A 282 5.03 21.21 -6.37
C ALA A 282 4.48 20.58 -7.66
N GLY A 283 3.92 19.37 -7.56
CA GLY A 283 3.38 18.62 -8.70
C GLY A 283 2.21 19.33 -9.39
N ALA A 284 1.21 19.72 -8.62
CA ALA A 284 -0.02 20.31 -9.14
C ALA A 284 0.23 21.69 -9.77
N THR A 285 1.07 22.54 -9.17
CA THR A 285 1.41 23.86 -9.72
C THR A 285 2.17 23.72 -11.03
N THR A 286 3.22 22.90 -11.05
CA THR A 286 4.06 22.72 -12.26
C THR A 286 3.32 22.00 -13.38
N ALA A 287 2.35 21.13 -13.06
CA ALA A 287 1.47 20.48 -14.03
C ALA A 287 0.23 21.32 -14.40
N GLY A 288 0.07 22.54 -13.87
CA GLY A 288 -1.06 23.43 -14.17
C GLY A 288 -2.42 22.83 -13.79
N TRP A 289 -2.52 22.21 -12.61
CA TRP A 289 -3.78 21.78 -12.04
C TRP A 289 -4.51 22.98 -11.42
N ASP A 290 -5.83 22.98 -11.48
CA ASP A 290 -6.66 24.01 -10.84
C ASP A 290 -6.81 23.68 -9.35
N LEU A 291 -5.87 24.19 -8.54
CA LEU A 291 -5.81 23.92 -7.10
C LEU A 291 -7.06 24.38 -6.36
N ASP A 292 -7.62 25.53 -6.73
CA ASP A 292 -8.81 26.08 -6.08
C ASP A 292 -10.05 25.23 -6.35
N ALA A 293 -10.22 24.77 -7.59
CA ALA A 293 -11.31 23.86 -7.96
C ALA A 293 -11.17 22.47 -7.32
N LEU A 294 -9.94 22.04 -7.01
CA LEU A 294 -9.63 20.73 -6.43
C LEU A 294 -9.53 20.74 -4.91
N ALA A 295 -9.52 21.90 -4.26
CA ALA A 295 -9.46 22.02 -2.81
C ALA A 295 -10.82 21.75 -2.15
N THR A 296 -10.77 21.20 -0.93
CA THR A 296 -11.95 21.19 -0.07
C THR A 296 -12.29 22.59 0.44
N GLN A 297 -13.57 22.96 0.38
CA GLN A 297 -14.10 24.19 0.97
C GLN A 297 -14.72 23.93 2.35
N ALA A 298 -14.77 22.67 2.78
CA ALA A 298 -15.32 22.28 4.07
C ALA A 298 -14.27 22.47 5.17
N ASP A 299 -14.73 22.92 6.34
CA ASP A 299 -13.92 22.92 7.55
C ASP A 299 -13.65 21.45 7.98
N PRO A 300 -12.39 20.99 7.97
CA PRO A 300 -12.05 19.60 8.28
C PRO A 300 -12.36 19.22 9.73
N ASP A 301 -12.53 20.19 10.64
CA ASP A 301 -12.86 19.94 12.05
C ASP A 301 -14.36 19.94 12.33
N ARG A 302 -15.19 20.26 11.33
CA ARG A 302 -16.65 20.36 11.50
C ARG A 302 -17.32 18.98 11.53
N LYS A 303 -17.66 18.50 12.73
CA LYS A 303 -18.38 17.23 12.97
C LYS A 303 -19.87 17.44 13.31
N ASN A 304 -20.64 18.10 12.44
CA ASN A 304 -22.09 18.23 12.62
C ASN A 304 -22.82 17.53 11.46
N HIS A 305 -23.63 16.51 11.78
CA HIS A 305 -24.58 15.87 10.86
C HIS A 305 -25.92 16.59 10.87
#